data_AF-A0A2N5A478-F1
#
_entry.id   AF-A0A2N5A478-F1
#
_cell.length_a   1.000
_cell.length_b   1.000
_cell.length_c   1.000
_cell.angle_alpha   90.00
_cell.angle_beta   90.00
_cell.angle_gamma   90.00
#
_symmetry.space_group_name_H-M   'P 1'
#
loop_
_entity.id
_entity.type
_entity.pdbx_description
1 polymer ?
#
loop_
_entity_poly.entity_id
_entity_poly.type
_entity_poly.pdbx_seq_one_letter_code
_entity_poly.pdbx_strand_id
1 'polypeptide(L)'
;GITIGTMQIKDFLGLQMPHVPEHYLQKVAALAMALPTINPGDAAIGVVTLGTLILWPRLGIRLPGHLPALLAGCAVMLVVNLLGGDVATIGSQFHYQLADGTQGNGIPQLLPQLVLPWDMPGSNFTLSWASLQALLPAAFSMAMLGAIESLLCAVVLDGMTGTKHKANSELIGQGLGNIVAPFFGGITATAAIARSAANVRAGATSPVAAVIHA
;
A
#
# COMPACT_ATOMS: atom_id res chain seq x y z
N GLY A 1 2.30 0.49 12.83
CA GLY A 1 1.63 -0.77 13.21
C GLY A 1 0.19 -0.52 13.61
N ILE A 2 -0.03 -0.09 14.86
CA ILE A 2 -1.38 0.07 15.45
C ILE A 2 -2.29 0.97 14.60
N THR A 3 -1.81 2.16 14.21
CA THR A 3 -2.58 3.11 13.39
C THR A 3 -3.06 2.52 12.07
N ILE A 4 -2.20 1.76 11.40
CA ILE A 4 -2.52 1.07 10.15
C ILE A 4 -3.56 -0.01 10.43
N GLY A 5 -3.33 -0.89 11.41
CA GLY A 5 -4.25 -1.97 11.76
C GLY A 5 -5.64 -1.48 12.14
N THR A 6 -5.73 -0.40 12.94
CA THR A 6 -7.00 0.24 13.30
C THR A 6 -7.76 0.72 12.07
N MET A 7 -7.07 1.34 11.10
CA MET A 7 -7.73 1.83 9.89
C MET A 7 -8.15 0.71 8.93
N GLN A 8 -7.47 -0.44 8.94
CA GLN A 8 -7.89 -1.61 8.15
C GLN A 8 -9.25 -2.16 8.59
N ILE A 9 -9.70 -1.88 9.83
CA ILE A 9 -11.04 -2.29 10.30
C ILE A 9 -12.15 -1.67 9.44
N LYS A 10 -11.94 -0.43 8.95
CA LYS A 10 -12.89 0.24 8.05
C LYS A 10 -13.15 -0.61 6.81
N ASP A 11 -12.10 -0.99 6.10
CA ASP A 11 -12.22 -1.70 4.84
C ASP A 11 -12.57 -3.19 5.07
N PHE A 12 -12.08 -3.78 6.17
CA PHE A 12 -12.41 -5.15 6.56
C PHE A 12 -13.90 -5.36 6.83
N LEU A 13 -14.58 -4.36 7.40
CA LEU A 13 -16.00 -4.41 7.72
C LEU A 13 -16.90 -3.67 6.70
N GLY A 14 -16.30 -3.04 5.68
CA GLY A 14 -17.03 -2.23 4.70
C GLY A 14 -17.69 -0.97 5.29
N LEU A 15 -17.09 -0.35 6.31
CA LEU A 15 -17.67 0.80 7.01
C LEU A 15 -17.66 2.06 6.15
N GLN A 16 -18.78 2.80 6.18
CA GLN A 16 -18.91 4.08 5.51
C GLN A 16 -18.47 5.22 6.43
N MET A 17 -17.32 5.82 6.11
CA MET A 17 -16.75 6.95 6.83
C MET A 17 -16.56 8.13 5.88
N PRO A 18 -17.47 9.11 5.83
CA PRO A 18 -17.37 10.26 4.93
C PRO A 18 -16.13 11.12 5.20
N HIS A 19 -15.69 11.17 6.45
CA HIS A 19 -14.51 11.89 6.87
C HIS A 19 -13.72 11.04 7.87
N VAL A 20 -12.41 10.91 7.63
CA VAL A 20 -11.48 10.27 8.56
C VAL A 20 -10.76 11.37 9.33
N PRO A 21 -11.00 11.52 10.64
CA PRO A 21 -10.35 12.56 11.45
C PRO A 21 -8.83 12.44 11.45
N GLU A 22 -8.10 13.53 11.71
CA GLU A 22 -6.63 13.50 11.74
C GLU A 22 -6.09 12.78 13.00
N HIS A 23 -6.70 13.04 14.16
CA HIS A 23 -6.24 12.53 15.45
C HIS A 23 -6.65 11.08 15.69
N TYR A 24 -5.73 10.30 16.27
CA TYR A 24 -5.93 8.86 16.49
C TYR A 24 -7.17 8.51 17.33
N LEU A 25 -7.38 9.18 18.47
CA LEU A 25 -8.55 8.91 19.33
C LEU A 25 -9.86 9.22 18.61
N GLN A 26 -9.88 10.27 17.79
CA GLN A 26 -11.05 10.61 16.98
C GLN A 26 -11.30 9.59 15.87
N LYS A 27 -10.24 9.03 15.26
CA LYS A 27 -10.38 7.90 14.30
C LYS A 27 -11.06 6.70 14.96
N VAL A 28 -10.63 6.33 16.17
CA VAL A 28 -11.23 5.21 16.91
C VAL A 28 -12.69 5.48 17.25
N ALA A 29 -13.02 6.69 17.72
CA ALA A 29 -14.39 7.08 17.99
C ALA A 29 -15.26 7.09 16.72
N ALA A 30 -14.74 7.60 15.61
CA ALA A 30 -15.44 7.61 14.33
C ALA A 30 -15.69 6.18 13.79
N LEU A 31 -14.74 5.26 13.96
CA LEU A 31 -14.94 3.85 13.66
C LEU A 31 -16.05 3.25 14.53
N ALA A 32 -16.04 3.54 15.84
CA ALA A 32 -17.07 3.08 16.79
C ALA A 32 -18.48 3.52 16.36
N MET A 33 -18.61 4.78 15.92
CA MET A 33 -19.87 5.33 15.42
C MET A 33 -20.28 4.77 14.06
N ALA A 34 -19.32 4.33 13.24
CA ALA A 34 -19.58 3.74 11.93
C ALA A 34 -19.92 2.24 11.99
N LEU A 35 -19.75 1.55 13.11
CA LEU A 35 -20.09 0.12 13.26
C LEU A 35 -21.51 -0.27 12.78
N PRO A 36 -22.57 0.54 12.93
CA PRO A 36 -23.88 0.19 12.39
C PRO A 36 -23.93 0.11 10.85
N THR A 37 -22.92 0.65 10.15
CA THR A 37 -22.81 0.65 8.68
C THR A 37 -22.03 -0.55 8.13
N ILE A 38 -21.84 -1.61 8.93
CA ILE A 38 -21.16 -2.83 8.49
C ILE A 38 -21.83 -3.38 7.22
N ASN A 39 -21.01 -3.66 6.20
CA ASN A 39 -21.43 -4.43 5.04
C ASN A 39 -21.13 -5.93 5.31
N PRO A 40 -22.15 -6.79 5.43
CA PRO A 40 -21.93 -8.22 5.66
C PRO A 40 -21.14 -8.91 4.54
N GLY A 41 -21.25 -8.44 3.29
CA GLY A 41 -20.51 -8.99 2.16
C GLY A 41 -19.00 -8.75 2.28
N ASP A 42 -18.61 -7.50 2.54
CA ASP A 42 -17.21 -7.10 2.73
C ASP A 42 -16.62 -7.81 3.97
N ALA A 43 -17.37 -7.84 5.07
CA ALA A 43 -16.97 -8.53 6.29
C ALA A 43 -16.76 -10.03 6.09
N ALA A 44 -17.64 -10.71 5.34
CA ALA A 44 -17.49 -12.13 5.03
C ALA A 44 -16.22 -12.41 4.24
N ILE A 45 -15.93 -11.59 3.22
CA ILE A 45 -14.70 -11.71 2.42
C ILE A 45 -13.46 -11.48 3.30
N GLY A 46 -13.48 -10.44 4.14
CA GLY A 46 -12.40 -10.16 5.08
C GLY A 46 -12.12 -11.33 6.03
N VAL A 47 -13.17 -11.88 6.66
CA VAL A 47 -13.08 -13.01 7.59
C VAL A 47 -12.55 -14.27 6.89
N VAL A 48 -13.04 -14.60 5.69
CA VAL A 48 -12.57 -15.78 4.95
C VAL A 48 -11.13 -15.61 4.48
N THR A 49 -10.76 -14.43 3.99
CA THR A 49 -9.40 -14.13 3.54
C THR A 49 -8.42 -14.24 4.72
N LEU A 50 -8.73 -13.60 5.85
CA LEU A 50 -7.91 -13.65 7.06
C LEU A 50 -7.84 -15.06 7.65
N GLY A 51 -8.98 -15.77 7.72
CA GLY A 51 -9.04 -17.16 8.16
C GLY A 51 -8.16 -18.06 7.30
N THR A 52 -8.20 -17.88 5.98
CA THR A 52 -7.34 -18.61 5.04
C THR A 52 -5.86 -18.30 5.29
N LEU A 53 -5.49 -17.02 5.47
CA LEU A 53 -4.10 -16.64 5.77
C LEU A 53 -3.57 -17.25 7.08
N ILE A 54 -4.42 -17.42 8.09
CA ILE A 54 -4.04 -17.99 9.39
C ILE A 54 -3.98 -19.53 9.34
N LEU A 55 -4.93 -20.16 8.65
CA LEU A 55 -5.06 -21.62 8.61
C LEU A 55 -4.14 -22.27 7.56
N TRP A 56 -3.87 -21.57 6.44
CA TRP A 56 -3.09 -22.13 5.33
C TRP A 56 -1.68 -22.59 5.72
N PRO A 57 -0.88 -21.83 6.50
CA PRO A 57 0.43 -22.27 6.92
C PRO A 57 0.41 -23.57 7.75
N ARG A 58 -0.73 -23.90 8.39
CA ARG A 58 -0.88 -25.14 9.17
C ARG A 58 -1.05 -26.39 8.31
N LEU A 59 -1.38 -26.23 7.03
CA LEU A 59 -1.54 -27.35 6.10
C LEU A 59 -0.20 -27.90 5.58
N GLY A 60 0.92 -27.19 5.83
CA GLY A 60 2.26 -27.62 5.40
C GLY A 60 2.48 -27.58 3.87
N ILE A 61 1.60 -26.92 3.12
CA ILE A 61 1.68 -26.81 1.67
C ILE A 61 2.74 -25.77 1.29
N ARG A 62 3.54 -26.06 0.26
CA ARG A 62 4.62 -25.18 -0.24
C ARG A 62 4.15 -23.88 -0.91
N LEU A 63 2.85 -23.72 -1.12
CA LEU A 63 2.24 -22.53 -1.74
C LEU A 63 2.09 -21.41 -0.71
N PRO A 64 2.44 -20.16 -1.05
CA PRO A 64 2.28 -19.04 -0.13
C PRO A 64 0.79 -18.72 0.08
N GLY A 65 0.40 -18.50 1.34
CA GLY A 65 -1.01 -18.43 1.74
C GLY A 65 -1.83 -17.26 1.20
N HIS A 66 -1.20 -16.23 0.63
CA HIS A 66 -1.92 -15.10 0.03
C HIS A 66 -2.64 -15.46 -1.26
N LEU A 67 -2.12 -16.41 -2.05
CA LEU A 67 -2.77 -16.89 -3.29
C LEU A 67 -4.12 -17.59 -3.02
N PRO A 68 -4.20 -18.62 -2.17
CA PRO A 68 -5.47 -19.27 -1.84
C PRO A 68 -6.40 -18.34 -1.07
N ALA A 69 -5.87 -17.43 -0.24
CA ALA A 69 -6.69 -16.43 0.42
C ALA A 69 -7.40 -15.51 -0.58
N LEU A 70 -6.69 -15.06 -1.63
CA LEU A 70 -7.27 -14.29 -2.73
C LEU A 70 -8.36 -15.09 -3.46
N LEU A 71 -8.06 -16.33 -3.85
CA LEU A 71 -9.04 -17.20 -4.54
C LEU A 71 -10.29 -17.45 -3.69
N ALA A 72 -10.11 -17.71 -2.39
CA ALA A 72 -11.21 -17.89 -1.46
C ALA A 72 -12.05 -16.61 -1.31
N GLY A 73 -11.41 -15.44 -1.18
CA GLY A 73 -12.09 -14.15 -1.15
C GLY A 73 -12.90 -13.89 -2.43
N CYS A 74 -12.33 -14.15 -3.61
CA CYS A 74 -13.03 -14.04 -4.89
C CYS A 74 -14.22 -15.01 -5.00
N ALA A 75 -14.07 -16.23 -4.48
CA ALA A 75 -15.17 -17.21 -4.46
C ALA A 75 -16.32 -16.73 -3.56
N VAL A 76 -16.02 -16.19 -2.38
CA VAL A 76 -17.04 -15.60 -1.48
C VAL A 76 -17.71 -14.40 -2.14
N MET A 77 -16.95 -13.50 -2.76
CA MET A 77 -17.51 -12.38 -3.52
C MET A 77 -18.49 -12.85 -4.58
N LEU A 78 -18.16 -13.90 -5.34
CA LEU A 78 -19.05 -14.46 -6.36
C LEU A 78 -20.35 -15.00 -5.74
N VAL A 79 -20.26 -15.71 -4.62
CA VAL A 79 -21.45 -16.21 -3.91
C VAL A 79 -22.32 -15.06 -3.38
N VAL A 80 -21.72 -14.04 -2.78
CA VAL A 80 -22.44 -12.86 -2.27
C VAL A 80 -23.16 -12.13 -3.41
N ASN A 81 -22.49 -11.95 -4.55
CA ASN A 81 -23.08 -11.30 -5.72
C ASN A 81 -24.25 -12.11 -6.30
N LEU A 82 -24.15 -13.44 -6.36
CA LEU A 82 -25.24 -14.32 -6.79
C LEU A 82 -26.47 -14.27 -5.87
N LEU A 83 -26.25 -14.02 -4.58
CA LEU A 83 -27.31 -13.82 -3.59
C LEU A 83 -27.90 -12.39 -3.61
N GLY A 84 -27.43 -11.53 -4.52
CA GLY A 84 -27.86 -10.14 -4.67
C GLY A 84 -27.24 -9.18 -3.64
N GLY A 85 -26.15 -9.57 -2.99
CA GLY A 85 -25.42 -8.70 -2.06
C GLY A 85 -24.41 -7.81 -2.78
N ASP A 86 -24.26 -6.59 -2.28
CA ASP A 86 -23.26 -5.63 -2.77
C ASP A 86 -21.94 -5.76 -2.03
N VAL A 87 -20.85 -5.80 -2.80
CA VAL A 87 -19.47 -5.91 -2.29
C VAL A 87 -18.63 -4.79 -2.88
N ALA A 88 -17.82 -4.16 -2.05
CA ALA A 88 -16.85 -3.18 -2.48
C ALA A 88 -15.79 -3.83 -3.39
N THR A 89 -15.74 -3.40 -4.65
CA THR A 89 -14.69 -3.78 -5.60
C THR A 89 -13.77 -2.59 -5.85
N ILE A 90 -12.60 -2.85 -6.43
CA ILE A 90 -11.70 -1.78 -6.89
C ILE A 90 -12.44 -0.83 -7.85
N GLY A 91 -13.29 -1.37 -8.72
CA GLY A 91 -14.10 -0.58 -9.65
C GLY A 91 -15.13 0.32 -8.98
N SER A 92 -15.66 -0.05 -7.81
CA SER A 92 -16.66 0.77 -7.11
C SER A 92 -16.06 1.70 -6.07
N GLN A 93 -14.87 1.40 -5.54
CA GLN A 93 -14.23 2.17 -4.46
C GLN A 93 -13.32 3.29 -4.97
N PHE A 94 -12.63 3.05 -6.09
CA PHE A 94 -11.67 4.01 -6.62
C PHE A 94 -12.26 4.73 -7.81
N HIS A 95 -12.03 6.04 -7.87
CA HIS A 95 -12.43 6.88 -8.98
C HIS A 95 -11.24 7.74 -9.41
N TYR A 96 -11.17 8.05 -10.69
CA TYR A 96 -10.14 8.92 -11.25
C TYR A 96 -10.76 9.90 -12.24
N GLN A 97 -10.15 11.08 -12.39
CA GLN A 97 -10.61 12.06 -13.39
C GLN A 97 -9.88 11.84 -14.71
N LEU A 98 -10.64 11.82 -15.80
CA LEU A 98 -10.12 11.78 -17.16
C LEU A 98 -9.75 13.19 -17.63
N ALA A 99 -8.92 13.26 -18.68
CA ALA A 99 -8.47 14.53 -19.28
C ALA A 99 -9.61 15.37 -19.87
N ASP A 100 -10.76 14.77 -20.16
CA ASP A 100 -11.99 15.44 -20.62
C ASP A 100 -12.85 15.97 -19.46
N GLY A 101 -12.43 15.78 -18.21
CA GLY A 101 -13.16 16.17 -17.00
C GLY A 101 -14.20 15.17 -16.52
N THR A 102 -14.35 14.02 -17.18
CA THR A 102 -15.26 12.95 -16.74
C THR A 102 -14.62 12.10 -15.63
N GLN A 103 -15.46 11.41 -14.83
CA GLN A 103 -15.01 10.51 -13.77
C GLN A 103 -15.02 9.06 -14.28
N GLY A 104 -13.86 8.41 -14.22
CA GLY A 104 -13.69 6.98 -14.44
C GLY A 104 -13.70 6.22 -13.11
N ASN A 105 -13.99 4.92 -13.21
CA ASN A 105 -14.11 4.00 -12.09
C ASN A 105 -12.96 2.98 -12.12
N GLY A 106 -12.41 2.65 -10.96
CA GLY A 106 -11.33 1.68 -10.80
C GLY A 106 -9.93 2.25 -11.04
N ILE A 107 -9.07 1.43 -11.65
CA ILE A 107 -7.67 1.78 -11.91
C ILE A 107 -7.55 2.30 -13.36
N PRO A 108 -6.99 3.49 -13.58
CA PRO A 108 -6.80 4.01 -14.92
C PRO A 108 -5.86 3.10 -15.72
N GLN A 109 -6.27 2.71 -16.92
CA GLN A 109 -5.45 1.94 -17.88
C GLN A 109 -4.53 2.87 -18.68
N LEU A 110 -3.85 3.78 -18.00
CA LEU A 110 -2.95 4.77 -18.58
C LEU A 110 -1.51 4.40 -18.23
N LEU A 111 -0.60 4.53 -19.18
CA LEU A 111 0.82 4.43 -18.89
C LEU A 111 1.24 5.59 -17.97
N PRO A 112 2.22 5.38 -17.07
CA PRO A 112 2.76 6.46 -16.25
C PRO A 112 3.27 7.59 -17.17
N GLN A 113 2.67 8.77 -17.03
CA GLN A 113 3.09 9.95 -17.78
C GLN A 113 3.97 10.82 -16.90
N LEU A 114 4.92 11.50 -17.54
CA LEU A 114 5.71 12.51 -16.86
C LEU A 114 4.78 13.69 -16.50
N VAL A 115 4.54 13.88 -15.21
CA VAL A 115 3.74 14.97 -14.67
C VAL A 115 4.55 15.68 -13.59
N LEU A 116 4.56 17.01 -13.63
CA LEU A 116 5.20 17.77 -12.57
C LEU A 116 4.36 17.64 -11.28
N PRO A 117 4.96 17.27 -10.13
CA PRO A 117 4.20 17.00 -8.90
C PRO A 117 3.33 18.18 -8.42
N TRP A 118 3.73 19.41 -8.73
CA TRP A 118 3.01 20.63 -8.39
C TRP A 118 1.91 21.01 -9.40
N ASP A 119 1.87 20.39 -10.58
CA ASP A 119 0.85 20.63 -11.62
C ASP A 119 -0.14 19.45 -11.72
N MET A 120 -0.25 18.62 -10.68
CA MET A 120 -1.16 17.49 -10.68
C MET A 120 -2.64 17.95 -10.69
N PRO A 121 -3.53 17.25 -11.43
CA PRO A 121 -4.96 17.57 -11.46
C PRO A 121 -5.56 17.55 -10.05
N GLY A 122 -6.31 18.60 -9.69
CA GLY A 122 -6.93 18.73 -8.37
C GLY A 122 -5.99 19.19 -7.26
N SER A 123 -4.73 19.52 -7.57
CA SER A 123 -3.81 20.13 -6.60
C SER A 123 -4.04 21.64 -6.53
N ASN A 124 -4.21 22.18 -5.31
CA ASN A 124 -4.19 23.62 -5.03
C ASN A 124 -2.78 24.08 -4.63
N PHE A 125 -1.76 23.32 -4.99
CA PHE A 125 -0.39 23.55 -4.53
C PHE A 125 0.30 24.55 -5.45
N THR A 126 0.98 25.53 -4.87
CA THR A 126 1.83 26.46 -5.60
C THR A 126 3.27 26.29 -5.15
N LEU A 127 4.17 26.07 -6.10
CA LEU A 127 5.59 25.98 -5.81
C LEU A 127 6.12 27.37 -5.46
N SER A 128 6.38 27.60 -4.17
CA SER A 128 6.96 28.83 -3.66
C SER A 128 8.04 28.51 -2.63
N TRP A 129 8.90 29.49 -2.34
CA TRP A 129 9.90 29.34 -1.27
C TRP A 129 9.25 29.04 0.09
N ALA A 130 8.11 29.66 0.38
CA ALA A 130 7.33 29.41 1.59
C ALA A 130 6.80 27.97 1.63
N SER A 131 6.30 27.44 0.51
CA SER A 131 5.84 26.05 0.39
C SER A 131 6.97 25.05 0.66
N LEU A 132 8.18 25.31 0.14
CA LEU A 132 9.35 24.48 0.40
C LEU A 132 9.74 24.50 1.89
N GLN A 133 9.76 25.68 2.52
CA GLN A 133 10.05 25.80 3.95
C GLN A 133 9.01 25.08 4.83
N ALA A 134 7.73 25.14 4.44
CA ALA A 134 6.64 24.47 5.16
C ALA A 134 6.73 22.93 5.07
N LEU A 135 7.15 22.39 3.92
CA LEU A 135 7.26 20.95 3.69
C LEU A 135 8.58 20.35 4.18
N LEU A 136 9.63 21.16 4.35
CA LEU A 136 10.97 20.70 4.70
C LEU A 136 11.03 19.82 5.96
N PRO A 137 10.33 20.14 7.07
CA PRO A 137 10.35 19.29 8.27
C PRO A 137 9.77 17.90 8.00
N ALA A 138 8.62 17.84 7.33
CA ALA A 138 7.96 16.58 6.98
C ALA A 138 8.81 15.77 5.98
N ALA A 139 9.36 16.42 4.96
CA ALA A 139 10.25 15.77 3.98
C ALA A 139 11.50 15.18 4.65
N PHE A 140 12.12 15.92 5.57
CA PHE A 140 13.28 15.45 6.32
C PHE A 140 12.93 14.25 7.23
N SER A 141 11.82 14.33 7.96
CA SER A 141 11.34 13.20 8.77
C SER A 141 11.09 11.95 7.93
N MET A 142 10.45 12.09 6.76
CA MET A 142 10.19 10.98 5.84
C MET A 142 11.48 10.39 5.25
N ALA A 143 12.44 11.24 4.88
CA ALA A 143 13.75 10.80 4.38
C ALA A 143 14.53 10.04 5.45
N MET A 144 14.54 10.52 6.69
CA MET A 144 15.19 9.85 7.81
C MET A 144 14.54 8.51 8.13
N LEU A 145 13.20 8.46 8.20
CA LEU A 145 12.47 7.21 8.41
C LEU A 145 12.77 6.21 7.30
N GLY A 146 12.74 6.66 6.05
CA GLY A 146 13.06 5.83 4.89
C GLY A 146 14.49 5.29 4.92
N ALA A 147 15.46 6.12 5.29
CA ALA A 147 16.86 5.72 5.41
C ALA A 147 17.07 4.66 6.50
N ILE A 148 16.44 4.85 7.66
CA ILE A 148 16.52 3.90 8.79
C ILE A 148 15.94 2.54 8.37
N GLU A 149 14.74 2.52 7.81
CA GLU A 149 14.09 1.28 7.35
C GLU A 149 14.90 0.59 6.24
N SER A 150 15.50 1.36 5.33
CA SER A 150 16.33 0.79 4.27
C SER A 150 17.60 0.14 4.79
N LEU A 151 18.32 0.81 5.68
CA LEU A 151 19.53 0.25 6.30
C LEU A 151 19.21 -0.93 7.22
N LEU A 152 18.12 -0.90 7.97
CA LEU A 152 17.66 -2.04 8.75
C LEU A 152 17.33 -3.24 7.86
N CYS A 153 16.65 -3.00 6.73
CA CYS A 153 16.39 -4.04 5.73
C CYS A 153 17.70 -4.62 5.18
N ALA A 154 18.65 -3.77 4.80
CA ALA A 154 19.94 -4.20 4.26
C ALA A 154 20.73 -5.08 5.24
N VAL A 155 20.74 -4.73 6.53
CA VAL A 155 21.39 -5.54 7.58
C VAL A 155 20.74 -6.91 7.73
N VAL A 156 19.41 -6.99 7.68
CA VAL A 156 18.70 -8.29 7.74
C VAL A 156 19.06 -9.15 6.52
N LEU A 157 19.09 -8.57 5.33
CA LEU A 157 19.41 -9.29 4.10
C LEU A 157 20.88 -9.74 4.06
N ASP A 158 21.81 -8.90 4.50
CA ASP A 158 23.23 -9.26 4.66
C ASP A 158 23.40 -10.48 5.57
N GLY A 159 22.64 -10.55 6.67
CA GLY A 159 22.60 -11.72 7.55
C GLY A 159 22.06 -12.98 6.87
N MET A 160 21.18 -12.85 5.88
CA MET A 160 20.62 -13.96 5.12
C MET A 160 21.52 -14.42 3.97
N THR A 161 22.27 -13.51 3.34
CA THR A 161 23.11 -13.79 2.16
C THR A 161 24.58 -13.99 2.51
N GLY A 162 25.02 -13.62 3.71
CA GLY A 162 26.42 -13.62 4.10
C GLY A 162 27.26 -12.53 3.43
N THR A 163 26.62 -11.51 2.84
CA THR A 163 27.29 -10.39 2.16
C THR A 163 27.32 -9.13 3.03
N LYS A 164 27.90 -8.05 2.51
CA LYS A 164 27.81 -6.71 3.10
C LYS A 164 27.29 -5.70 2.10
N HIS A 165 26.28 -4.94 2.48
CA HIS A 165 25.80 -3.80 1.73
C HIS A 165 26.74 -2.60 1.86
N LYS A 166 26.58 -1.63 0.95
CA LYS A 166 27.22 -0.31 1.05
C LYS A 166 26.14 0.72 1.42
N ALA A 167 26.10 1.14 2.67
CA ALA A 167 25.07 2.06 3.18
C ALA A 167 24.92 3.33 2.32
N ASN A 168 26.02 3.97 1.93
CA ASN A 168 25.96 5.18 1.09
C ASN A 168 25.31 4.91 -0.28
N SER A 169 25.60 3.77 -0.89
CA SER A 169 25.00 3.39 -2.18
C SER A 169 23.50 3.12 -2.05
N GLU A 170 23.07 2.51 -0.95
CA GLU A 170 21.66 2.27 -0.64
C GLU A 170 20.90 3.60 -0.49
N LEU A 171 21.45 4.53 0.30
CA LEU A 171 20.83 5.84 0.53
C LEU A 171 20.76 6.69 -0.74
N ILE A 172 21.79 6.66 -1.58
CA ILE A 172 21.79 7.35 -2.88
C ILE A 172 20.72 6.75 -3.80
N GLY A 173 20.66 5.42 -3.90
CA GLY A 173 19.66 4.73 -4.72
C GLY A 173 18.23 5.04 -4.29
N GLN A 174 17.95 4.96 -2.99
CA GLN A 174 16.66 5.31 -2.41
C GLN A 174 16.30 6.79 -2.61
N GLY A 175 17.28 7.69 -2.44
CA GLY A 175 17.09 9.12 -2.66
C GLY A 175 16.73 9.42 -4.11
N LEU A 176 17.47 8.86 -5.07
CA LEU A 176 17.18 8.99 -6.49
C LEU A 176 15.79 8.44 -6.85
N GLY A 177 15.44 7.26 -6.34
CA GLY A 177 14.10 6.69 -6.53
C GLY A 177 12.99 7.62 -6.02
N ASN A 178 13.17 8.23 -4.85
CA ASN A 178 12.21 9.16 -4.26
C ASN A 178 12.19 10.56 -4.90
N ILE A 179 13.23 10.94 -5.64
CA ILE A 179 13.23 12.15 -6.47
C ILE A 179 12.48 11.90 -7.77
N VAL A 180 12.67 10.72 -8.39
CA VAL A 180 12.11 10.41 -9.72
C VAL A 180 10.66 9.94 -9.65
N ALA A 181 10.30 9.09 -8.68
CA ALA A 181 8.97 8.47 -8.60
C ALA A 181 7.80 9.48 -8.61
N PRO A 182 7.86 10.63 -7.91
CA PRO A 182 6.77 11.63 -7.94
C PRO A 182 6.45 12.18 -9.34
N PHE A 183 7.43 12.23 -10.24
CA PHE A 183 7.23 12.69 -11.61
C PHE A 183 6.39 11.72 -12.46
N PHE A 184 6.15 10.51 -11.96
CA PHE A 184 5.30 9.50 -12.60
C PHE A 184 4.06 9.17 -11.75
N GLY A 185 3.67 10.08 -10.83
CA GLY A 185 2.56 9.85 -9.90
C GLY A 185 2.87 8.90 -8.74
N GLY A 186 4.14 8.52 -8.57
CA GLY A 186 4.58 7.67 -7.48
C GLY A 186 4.58 8.39 -6.14
N ILE A 187 4.39 7.62 -5.07
CA ILE A 187 4.51 8.08 -3.68
C ILE A 187 5.90 7.76 -3.13
N THR A 188 6.25 8.36 -1.99
CA THR A 188 7.51 8.07 -1.30
C THR A 188 7.63 6.57 -1.02
N ALA A 189 8.76 5.99 -1.42
CA ALA A 189 9.06 4.57 -1.31
C ALA A 189 10.19 4.32 -0.28
N THR A 190 10.08 3.19 0.41
CA THR A 190 11.07 2.67 1.37
C THR A 190 11.36 1.20 1.08
N ALA A 191 12.42 0.66 1.68
CA ALA A 191 12.73 -0.76 1.54
C ALA A 191 11.62 -1.64 2.14
N ALA A 192 11.38 -2.79 1.52
CA ALA A 192 10.34 -3.75 1.93
C ALA A 192 10.97 -5.05 2.44
N ILE A 193 11.23 -5.14 3.75
CA ILE A 193 11.92 -6.28 4.40
C ILE A 193 11.29 -7.63 4.01
N ALA A 194 9.97 -7.75 4.12
CA ALA A 194 9.27 -9.02 3.85
C ALA A 194 9.45 -9.50 2.41
N ARG A 195 9.37 -8.57 1.43
CA ARG A 195 9.50 -8.89 0.01
C ARG A 195 10.94 -9.21 -0.35
N SER A 196 11.90 -8.43 0.15
CA SER A 196 13.32 -8.68 -0.06
C SER A 196 13.76 -10.02 0.56
N ALA A 197 13.28 -10.33 1.77
CA ALA A 197 13.56 -11.61 2.43
C ALA A 197 12.94 -12.80 1.66
N ALA A 198 11.72 -12.64 1.14
CA ALA A 198 11.10 -13.65 0.28
C ALA A 198 11.91 -13.85 -1.02
N ASN A 199 12.40 -12.76 -1.62
CA ASN A 199 13.22 -12.80 -2.83
C ASN A 199 14.56 -13.53 -2.59
N VAL A 200 15.24 -13.25 -1.46
CA VAL A 200 16.46 -13.97 -1.06
C VAL A 200 16.18 -15.45 -0.79
N ARG A 201 15.08 -15.79 -0.12
CA ARG A 201 14.66 -17.19 0.11
C ARG A 201 14.31 -17.92 -1.19
N ALA A 202 13.86 -17.19 -2.21
CA ALA A 202 13.62 -17.71 -3.55
C ALA A 202 14.92 -17.86 -4.38
N GLY A 203 16.09 -17.51 -3.84
CA GLY A 203 17.39 -17.69 -4.47
C GLY A 203 17.89 -16.49 -5.27
N ALA A 204 17.35 -15.29 -5.06
CA ALA A 204 17.85 -14.08 -5.73
C ALA A 204 19.29 -13.74 -5.32
N THR A 205 20.15 -13.50 -6.30
CA THR A 205 21.60 -13.22 -6.09
C THR A 205 22.08 -11.94 -6.77
N SER A 206 21.21 -11.24 -7.50
CA SER A 206 21.56 -10.08 -8.32
C SER A 206 20.49 -8.99 -8.26
N PRO A 207 20.86 -7.70 -8.40
CA PRO A 207 19.90 -6.60 -8.52
C PRO A 207 18.89 -6.76 -9.67
N VAL A 208 19.20 -7.59 -10.67
CA VAL A 208 18.28 -7.91 -11.78
C VAL A 208 16.97 -8.52 -11.26
N ALA A 209 16.98 -9.24 -10.14
CA ALA A 209 15.75 -9.77 -9.53
C ALA A 209 14.78 -8.65 -9.12
N ALA A 210 15.29 -7.51 -8.68
CA ALA A 210 14.46 -6.35 -8.38
C ALA A 210 13.89 -5.70 -9.65
N VAL A 211 14.67 -5.65 -10.73
CA VAL A 211 14.22 -5.13 -12.04
C VAL A 211 13.14 -6.01 -12.65
N ILE A 212 13.26 -7.34 -12.56
CA ILE A 212 12.23 -8.29 -13.06
C ILE A 212 10.95 -8.21 -12.22
N HIS A 213 11.07 -7.90 -10.92
CA HIS A 213 9.93 -7.74 -10.03
C HIS A 213 9.15 -6.43 -10.31
N ALA A 214 9.82 -5.38 -10.75
CA ALA A 214 9.24 -4.04 -10.96
C ALA A 214 8.35 -4.00 -12.21
#